data_AF-A0A0A9DT15-F1
#
_entry.id   AF-A0A0A9DT15-F1
#
_cell.length_a   1.000
_cell.length_b   1.000
_cell.length_c   1.000
_cell.angle_alpha   90.00
_cell.angle_beta   90.00
_cell.angle_gamma   90.00
#
_symmetry.space_group_name_H-M   'P 1'
#
loop_
_entity.id
_entity.type
_entity.pdbx_description
1 polymer ?
#
loop_
_entity_poly.entity_id
_entity_poly.type
_entity_poly.pdbx_seq_one_letter_code
_entity_poly.pdbx_strand_id
1 'polypeptide(L)' 'MVGSKSEASGIAKAGAKMVMAVSCAKVPKITIIVGGSFGAGNYGMCGRAYSPNFLFLWPTARISVMGGIQVRALRVL' A
#
# COMPACT_ATOMS: atom_id res chain seq x y z
N MET A 1 1.52 10.35 -4.00
CA MET A 1 2.30 11.57 -4.33
C MET A 1 2.24 12.46 -3.10
N VAL A 2 3.38 12.94 -2.58
CA VAL A 2 3.39 13.81 -1.39
C VAL A 2 3.56 15.26 -1.86
N GLY A 3 2.77 16.18 -1.30
CA GLY A 3 2.90 17.61 -1.60
C GLY A 3 1.63 18.39 -1.25
N SER A 4 1.78 19.66 -0.88
CA SER A 4 0.68 20.52 -0.42
C SER A 4 -0.50 20.60 -1.40
N LYS A 5 -0.21 20.67 -2.72
CA LYS A 5 -1.23 20.64 -3.77
C LYS A 5 -2.00 19.31 -3.79
N SER A 6 -1.31 18.19 -3.63
CA SER A 6 -1.92 16.86 -3.60
C SER A 6 -2.79 16.68 -2.35
N GLU A 7 -2.32 17.14 -1.20
CA GLU A 7 -3.11 17.14 0.03
C GLU A 7 -4.36 18.02 -0.08
N ALA A 8 -4.22 19.26 -0.59
CA ALA A 8 -5.34 20.17 -0.81
C ALA A 8 -6.36 19.63 -1.83
N SER A 9 -5.89 18.90 -2.85
CA SER A 9 -6.77 18.19 -3.81
C SER A 9 -7.46 16.95 -3.22
N GLY A 10 -7.15 16.57 -1.98
CA GLY A 10 -7.81 15.48 -1.26
C GLY A 10 -7.28 14.09 -1.58
N ILE A 11 -5.96 13.94 -1.82
CA ILE A 11 -5.34 12.65 -2.11
C ILE A 11 -5.63 11.59 -1.03
N ALA A 12 -5.67 11.98 0.25
CA ALA A 12 -6.04 11.11 1.35
C ALA A 12 -7.46 10.55 1.20
N LYS A 13 -8.43 11.40 0.83
CA LYS A 13 -9.82 10.99 0.60
C LYS A 13 -9.95 10.10 -0.63
N ALA A 14 -9.21 10.40 -1.70
CA ALA A 14 -9.16 9.56 -2.89
C ALA A 14 -8.59 8.16 -2.57
N GLY A 15 -7.49 8.09 -1.81
CA GLY A 15 -6.91 6.83 -1.35
C GLY A 15 -7.86 6.03 -0.44
N ALA A 16 -8.54 6.71 0.49
CA ALA A 16 -9.52 6.08 1.37
C ALA A 16 -10.68 5.42 0.60
N LYS A 17 -11.14 6.02 -0.50
CA LYS A 17 -12.16 5.41 -1.37
C LYS A 17 -11.69 4.10 -1.99
N MET A 18 -10.43 4.02 -2.40
CA MET A 18 -9.86 2.78 -2.95
C MET A 18 -9.74 1.70 -1.88
N VAL A 19 -9.26 2.05 -0.68
CA VAL A 19 -9.21 1.13 0.46
C VAL A 19 -10.60 0.60 0.80
N MET A 20 -11.61 1.48 0.83
CA MET A 20 -12.99 1.08 1.05
C MET A 20 -13.49 0.10 -0.01
N ALA A 21 -13.23 0.39 -1.30
CA ALA A 21 -13.62 -0.49 -2.40
C ALA A 21 -12.97 -1.89 -2.27
N VAL A 22 -11.68 -1.95 -1.94
CA VAL A 22 -10.94 -3.21 -1.74
C VAL A 22 -11.49 -4.00 -0.53
N SER A 23 -11.80 -3.29 0.55
CA SER A 23 -12.33 -3.88 1.79
C SER A 23 -13.70 -4.52 1.57
N CYS A 24 -14.58 -3.83 0.85
CA CYS A 24 -15.97 -4.25 0.67
C CYS A 24 -16.20 -5.12 -0.59
N ALA A 25 -15.17 -5.35 -1.41
CA ALA A 25 -15.27 -6.22 -2.57
C ALA A 25 -15.60 -7.66 -2.16
N LYS A 26 -16.76 -8.15 -2.62
CA LYS A 26 -17.29 -9.51 -2.38
C LYS A 26 -16.77 -10.56 -3.36
N VAL A 27 -16.03 -10.13 -4.39
CA VAL A 27 -15.41 -11.04 -5.36
C VAL A 27 -14.10 -11.62 -4.79
N PRO A 28 -13.66 -12.80 -5.25
CA PRO A 28 -12.34 -13.31 -4.92
C PRO A 28 -11.24 -12.33 -5.33
N LYS A 29 -10.24 -12.15 -4.45
CA LYS A 29 -9.12 -11.22 -4.63
C LYS A 29 -7.82 -12.01 -4.66
N ILE A 30 -6.98 -11.74 -5.66
CA ILE A 30 -5.65 -12.35 -5.79
C ILE A 30 -4.63 -11.20 -5.83
N THR A 31 -3.63 -11.27 -4.96
CA THR A 31 -2.58 -10.26 -4.85
C THR A 31 -1.24 -10.87 -5.22
N ILE A 32 -0.51 -10.26 -6.14
CA ILE A 32 0.85 -10.67 -6.50
C ILE A 32 1.77 -9.48 -6.32
N ILE A 33 2.70 -9.58 -5.36
CA ILE A 33 3.69 -8.54 -5.12
C ILE A 33 4.89 -8.82 -6.02
N VAL A 34 5.01 -8.03 -7.08
CA VAL A 34 6.08 -8.14 -8.08
C VAL A 34 7.33 -7.31 -7.71
N GLY A 35 7.19 -6.35 -6.80
CA GLY A 35 8.27 -5.43 -6.41
C GLY A 35 8.11 -4.93 -4.98
N GLY A 36 8.11 -3.62 -4.79
CA GLY A 36 7.94 -2.99 -3.47
C GLY A 36 6.48 -2.90 -3.03
N SER A 37 6.19 -3.31 -1.80
CA SER A 37 4.91 -3.06 -1.11
C SER A 37 5.17 -2.34 0.20
N PHE A 38 4.83 -1.04 0.26
CA PHE A 38 5.20 -0.17 1.38
C PHE A 38 4.02 0.65 1.90
N GLY A 39 3.91 0.74 3.23
CA GLY A 39 2.99 1.64 3.94
C GLY A 39 1.55 1.60 3.45
N ALA A 40 0.93 2.78 3.31
CA ALA A 40 -0.47 2.92 2.89
C ALA A 40 -0.76 2.38 1.48
N GLY A 41 0.27 2.27 0.61
CA GLY A 41 0.12 1.67 -0.72
C GLY A 41 -0.26 0.19 -0.64
N ASN A 42 0.26 -0.54 0.35
CA ASN A 42 -0.13 -1.93 0.60
C ASN A 42 -1.62 -2.05 0.95
N TYR A 43 -2.19 -1.05 1.63
CA TYR A 43 -3.60 -1.04 1.98
C TYR A 43 -4.50 -0.75 0.78
N GLY A 44 -4.11 0.21 -0.07
CA GLY A 44 -4.83 0.48 -1.32
C GLY A 44 -4.78 -0.68 -2.32
N MET A 45 -3.74 -1.51 -2.28
CA MET A 45 -3.50 -2.59 -3.26
C MET A 45 -3.83 -4.01 -2.73
N CYS A 46 -4.77 -4.13 -1.79
CA CYS A 46 -5.20 -5.42 -1.23
C CYS A 46 -4.05 -6.26 -0.63
N GLY A 47 -3.30 -5.64 0.28
CA GLY A 47 -2.34 -6.34 1.13
C GLY A 47 -3.02 -7.35 2.06
N ARG A 48 -2.21 -8.08 2.83
CA ARG A 48 -2.69 -9.21 3.66
C ARG A 48 -3.83 -8.87 4.61
N ALA A 49 -3.88 -7.63 5.14
CA ALA A 49 -4.93 -7.16 6.03
C ALA A 49 -6.33 -7.13 5.40
N TYR A 50 -6.43 -7.11 4.06
CA TYR A 50 -7.70 -7.05 3.32
C TYR A 50 -8.16 -8.42 2.83
N SER A 51 -7.58 -9.49 3.40
CA SER A 51 -7.97 -10.89 3.20
C SER A 51 -8.13 -11.29 1.72
N PRO A 52 -7.08 -11.15 0.89
CA PRO A 52 -7.09 -11.76 -0.44
C PRO A 52 -7.09 -13.30 -0.31
N ASN A 53 -7.77 -13.98 -1.24
CA ASN A 53 -7.83 -15.44 -1.32
C ASN A 53 -6.43 -16.03 -1.49
N PHE A 54 -5.61 -15.38 -2.32
CA PHE A 54 -4.20 -15.74 -2.50
C PHE A 54 -3.34 -14.49 -2.49
N LEU A 55 -2.20 -14.57 -1.82
CA LEU A 55 -1.18 -13.54 -1.83
C LEU A 55 0.17 -14.18 -2.12
N PHE A 56 0.76 -13.81 -3.25
CA PHE A 56 2.06 -14.30 -3.70
C PHE A 56 3.09 -13.18 -3.68
N LEU A 57 4.34 -13.55 -3.47
CA LEU A 57 5.49 -12.66 -3.56
C LEU A 57 6.45 -13.21 -4.60
N TRP A 58 6.93 -12.33 -5.47
CA TRP A 58 8.07 -12.63 -6.32
C TRP A 58 9.33 -12.74 -5.44
N PRO A 59 10.31 -13.61 -5.76
CA PRO A 59 11.61 -13.65 -5.07
C PRO A 59 12.32 -12.30 -4.86
N THR A 60 12.09 -11.33 -5.74
CA THR A 60 12.67 -9.98 -5.68
C THR A 60 11.81 -8.98 -4.91
N ALA A 61 10.64 -9.38 -4.43
CA ALA A 61 9.70 -8.50 -3.75
C ALA A 61 10.21 -8.06 -2.38
N ARG A 62 9.83 -6.83 -1.97
CA ARG A 62 10.15 -6.26 -0.66
C ARG A 62 8.90 -5.70 -0.03
N ILE A 63 8.64 -6.08 1.22
CA ILE A 63 7.53 -5.58 2.01
C ILE A 63 8.03 -5.00 3.33
N SER A 64 7.66 -3.77 3.65
CA SER A 64 8.01 -3.09 4.90
C SER A 64 7.12 -1.87 5.13
N VAL A 65 7.19 -1.25 6.31
CA VAL A 65 6.42 -0.03 6.61
C VAL A 65 6.80 1.14 5.70
N MET A 66 8.09 1.26 5.36
CA MET A 66 8.66 2.24 4.44
C MET A 66 9.88 1.63 3.73
N GLY A 67 10.28 2.20 2.60
CA GLY A 67 11.49 1.79 1.89
C GLY A 67 12.74 1.98 2.74
N GLY A 68 13.75 1.10 2.58
CA GLY A 68 14.93 1.08 3.44
C GLY A 68 15.72 2.40 3.47
N ILE A 69 15.75 3.15 2.35
CA ILE A 69 16.38 4.47 2.28
C ILE A 69 15.58 5.50 3.08
N GLN A 70 14.24 5.48 3.00
CA GLN A 70 13.38 6.39 3.75
C GLN A 70 13.45 6.15 5.25
N VAL A 71 13.48 4.89 5.69
CA VAL A 71 13.68 4.56 7.11
C VAL A 71 15.05 5.04 7.60
N ARG A 72 16.10 4.87 6.78
CA ARG A 72 17.45 5.33 7.12
C ARG A 72 17.57 6.85 7.20
N ALA A 73 16.81 7.57 6.36
CA ALA A 73 16.73 9.04 6.41
C ALA A 73 15.97 9.53 7.65
N LEU A 74 15.10 8.71 8.24
CA LEU A 74 14.35 8.99 9.46
C LEU A 74 15.23 8.84 10.72
N ARG A 75 16.47 9.35 10.66
CA ARG A 75 17.48 9.25 11.72
C ARG A 75 16.98 9.96 12.97
N VAL A 76 16.34 9.21 13.87
CA VAL A 76 16.12 9.61 15.26
C VAL A 76 17.44 9.31 15.97
N LEU A 77 18.42 10.21 15.76
CA LEU A 77 19.66 10.49 16.50
C LEU A 77 20.51 11.47 15.67
#